data_AF-A0A2W4N0X5-F1
#
_entry.id   AF-A0A2W4N0X5-F1
#
_cell.length_a   1.000
_cell.length_b   1.000
_cell.length_c   1.000
_cell.angle_alpha   90.00
_cell.angle_beta   90.00
_cell.angle_gamma   90.00
#
_symmetry.space_group_name_H-M   'P 1'
#
loop_
_entity.id
_entity.type
_entity.pdbx_description
1 polymer ?
#
loop_
_entity_poly.entity_id
_entity_poly.type
_entity_poly.pdbx_seq_one_letter_code
_entity_poly.pdbx_strand_id
1 'polypeptide(L)'
;MPSHPDSVVRAMTDDGAFRVITASTTQTVRGAVRAQGARGKTARTFGDLITGAILFRETMAPELRVQGILKGAKGSGSLVADSHPSGKTRGLVQMRPGTQDIRLESGAVIQMMRTMPSGRINQGVVEVPPLGGVSEALMAYMQTSEQVVSMIAVSTVLDARGDVIAAGGYMVQLLPEVGRGPLLVMTERLRDSEKTHNKSPNAP
;
A
#
# COMPACT_ATOMS: atom_id res chain seq x y z
N MET A 1 -17.39 17.51 7.33
CA MET A 1 -17.57 16.15 7.89
C MET A 1 -16.56 15.97 9.02
N PRO A 2 -16.95 15.56 10.24
CA PRO A 2 -15.98 15.21 11.27
C PRO A 2 -15.11 14.05 10.76
N SER A 3 -13.79 14.17 10.90
CA SER A 3 -12.87 13.11 10.45
C SER A 3 -13.10 11.87 11.30
N HIS A 4 -13.52 10.77 10.66
CA HIS A 4 -13.56 9.48 11.33
C HIS A 4 -12.14 9.13 11.78
N PRO A 5 -11.97 8.50 12.96
CA PRO A 5 -10.67 8.05 13.40
C PRO A 5 -10.10 7.06 12.38
N ASP A 6 -8.78 7.07 12.22
CA ASP A 6 -8.10 6.06 11.43
C ASP A 6 -8.39 4.66 12.02
N SER A 7 -8.65 3.70 11.15
CA SER A 7 -9.11 2.37 11.55
C SER A 7 -8.73 1.31 10.53
N VAL A 8 -8.53 0.09 11.01
CA VAL A 8 -8.39 -1.11 10.17
C VAL A 8 -9.54 -2.07 10.49
N VAL A 9 -10.20 -2.59 9.46
CA VAL A 9 -11.20 -3.66 9.59
C VAL A 9 -10.70 -4.89 8.85
N ARG A 10 -10.80 -6.04 9.51
CA ARG A 10 -10.46 -7.35 8.95
C ARG A 10 -11.72 -8.19 8.93
N ALA A 11 -11.97 -8.86 7.81
CA ALA A 11 -13.07 -9.78 7.61
C ALA A 11 -12.58 -11.03 6.87
N MET A 12 -13.31 -12.11 7.04
CA MET A 12 -13.09 -13.37 6.33
C MET A 12 -14.46 -13.91 5.92
N THR A 13 -14.53 -14.57 4.76
CA THR A 13 -15.74 -15.30 4.39
C THR A 13 -15.95 -16.52 5.27
N ASP A 14 -17.19 -16.93 5.48
CA ASP A 14 -17.54 -18.07 6.35
C ASP A 14 -16.87 -19.38 5.91
N ASP A 15 -16.59 -19.52 4.60
CA ASP A 15 -15.89 -20.65 4.00
C ASP A 15 -14.36 -20.53 4.03
N GLY A 16 -13.80 -19.45 4.58
CA GLY A 16 -12.37 -19.19 4.64
C GLY A 16 -11.72 -18.87 3.29
N ALA A 17 -12.49 -18.74 2.20
CA ALA A 17 -11.96 -18.50 0.86
C ALA A 17 -11.22 -17.17 0.72
N PHE A 18 -11.78 -16.12 1.32
CA PHE A 18 -11.28 -14.77 1.16
C PHE A 18 -11.01 -14.13 2.50
N ARG A 19 -9.86 -13.45 2.59
CA ARG A 19 -9.59 -12.46 3.62
C ARG A 19 -9.69 -11.07 3.03
N VAL A 20 -10.40 -10.18 3.70
CA VAL A 20 -10.54 -8.77 3.32
C VAL A 20 -10.00 -7.91 4.46
N ILE A 21 -9.11 -6.98 4.13
CA ILE A 21 -8.56 -5.98 5.03
C ILE A 21 -8.84 -4.62 4.43
N THR A 22 -9.41 -3.70 5.20
CA THR A 22 -9.61 -2.30 4.78
C THR A 22 -8.95 -1.37 5.80
N ALA A 23 -8.41 -0.26 5.34
CA ALA A 23 -7.75 0.72 6.19
C ALA A 23 -8.16 2.15 5.80
N SER A 24 -8.57 2.93 6.80
CA SER A 24 -8.63 4.38 6.75
C SER A 24 -7.41 4.92 7.49
N THR A 25 -6.53 5.62 6.78
CA THR A 25 -5.19 6.04 7.25
C THR A 25 -4.97 7.55 7.09
N THR A 26 -6.06 8.30 6.95
CA THR A 26 -6.05 9.71 6.57
C THR A 26 -5.25 10.56 7.56
N GLN A 27 -5.47 10.40 8.86
CA GLN A 27 -4.78 11.20 9.88
C GLN A 27 -3.30 10.82 9.98
N THR A 28 -3.00 9.52 9.90
CA THR A 28 -1.65 8.95 9.94
C THR A 28 -0.82 9.43 8.77
N VAL A 29 -1.34 9.31 7.55
CA VAL A 29 -0.67 9.76 6.32
C VAL A 29 -0.51 11.28 6.33
N ARG A 30 -1.53 12.05 6.72
CA ARG A 30 -1.44 13.50 6.85
C ARG A 30 -0.32 13.92 7.80
N GLY A 31 -0.23 13.28 8.97
CA GLY A 31 0.81 13.54 9.96
C GLY A 31 2.21 13.25 9.41
N ALA A 32 2.39 12.09 8.77
CA ALA A 32 3.66 11.67 8.20
C ALA A 32 4.11 12.58 7.03
N VAL A 33 3.21 12.88 6.08
CA VAL A 33 3.49 13.77 4.94
C VAL A 33 3.92 15.16 5.42
N ARG A 34 3.22 15.72 6.40
CA ARG A 34 3.57 17.03 7.00
C ARG A 34 4.92 16.99 7.70
N ALA A 35 5.18 15.96 8.51
CA ALA A 35 6.45 15.80 9.22
C ALA A 35 7.65 15.65 8.27
N GLN A 36 7.45 15.04 7.10
CA GLN A 36 8.48 14.87 6.08
C GLN A 36 8.56 16.04 5.08
N GLY A 37 7.63 17.00 5.14
CA GLY A 37 7.55 18.10 4.18
C GLY A 37 7.35 17.64 2.73
N ALA A 38 6.81 16.43 2.53
CA ALA A 38 6.61 15.86 1.19
C ALA A 38 5.50 16.60 0.46
N ARG A 39 5.62 16.72 -0.88
CA ARG A 39 4.65 17.44 -1.73
C ARG A 39 4.33 16.66 -3.00
N GLY A 40 3.27 17.07 -3.68
CA GLY A 40 2.96 16.62 -5.04
C GLY A 40 2.82 15.11 -5.17
N LYS A 41 3.45 14.54 -6.21
CA LYS A 41 3.39 13.10 -6.48
C LYS A 41 4.12 12.31 -5.39
N THR A 42 5.25 12.83 -4.90
CA THR A 42 6.00 12.20 -3.81
C THR A 42 5.15 12.04 -2.54
N ALA A 43 4.35 13.04 -2.16
CA ALA A 43 3.44 12.93 -1.02
C ALA A 43 2.36 11.86 -1.22
N ARG A 44 1.79 11.76 -2.43
CA ARG A 44 0.81 10.71 -2.75
C ARG A 44 1.42 9.33 -2.67
N THR A 45 2.54 9.10 -3.36
CA THR A 45 3.24 7.81 -3.33
C THR A 45 3.68 7.42 -1.92
N PHE A 46 4.09 8.39 -1.10
CA PHE A 46 4.47 8.15 0.29
C PHE A 46 3.27 7.73 1.15
N GLY A 47 2.11 8.38 0.99
CA GLY A 47 0.88 7.98 1.67
C GLY A 47 0.38 6.60 1.24
N ASP A 48 0.50 6.29 -0.04
CA ASP A 48 0.15 4.97 -0.59
C ASP A 48 1.05 3.88 0.00
N LEU A 49 2.36 4.14 0.10
CA LEU A 49 3.32 3.23 0.72
C LEU A 49 3.04 3.01 2.21
N ILE A 50 2.70 4.08 2.96
CA ILE A 50 2.30 3.98 4.36
C ILE A 50 1.09 3.06 4.51
N THR A 51 0.05 3.31 3.73
CA THR A 51 -1.19 2.54 3.78
C THR A 51 -0.94 1.09 3.39
N GLY A 52 -0.14 0.86 2.35
CA GLY A 52 0.27 -0.46 1.91
C GLY A 52 1.04 -1.24 2.96
N ALA A 53 1.96 -0.60 3.68
CA ALA A 53 2.70 -1.22 4.78
C ALA A 53 1.79 -1.60 5.96
N ILE A 54 0.78 -0.78 6.26
CA ILE A 54 -0.25 -1.08 7.27
C ILE A 54 -1.07 -2.31 6.84
N LEU A 55 -1.63 -2.28 5.63
CA LEU A 55 -2.43 -3.40 5.08
C LEU A 55 -1.63 -4.70 5.06
N PHE A 56 -0.37 -4.65 4.62
CA PHE A 56 0.50 -5.82 4.57
C PHE A 56 0.75 -6.37 5.99
N ARG A 57 1.09 -5.53 6.97
CA ARG A 57 1.30 -5.98 8.36
C ARG A 57 0.08 -6.72 8.91
N GLU A 58 -1.11 -6.24 8.59
CA GLU A 58 -2.37 -6.82 9.06
C GLU A 58 -2.70 -8.20 8.46
N THR A 59 -1.93 -8.66 7.46
CA THR A 59 -2.00 -10.03 6.95
C THR A 59 -1.24 -11.05 7.81
N MET A 60 -0.44 -10.59 8.78
CA MET A 60 0.55 -11.40 9.49
C MET A 60 0.21 -11.64 10.96
N ALA A 61 1.05 -12.43 11.63
CA ALA A 61 1.00 -12.59 13.07
C ALA A 61 1.11 -11.22 13.79
N PRO A 62 0.29 -10.95 14.83
CA PRO A 62 0.10 -9.60 15.38
C PRO A 62 1.36 -8.92 15.91
N GLU A 63 2.36 -9.68 16.33
CA GLU A 63 3.62 -9.22 16.90
C GLU A 63 4.65 -8.77 15.86
N LEU A 64 4.43 -9.06 14.58
CA LEU A 64 5.41 -8.76 13.54
C LEU A 64 5.39 -7.28 13.15
N ARG A 65 6.59 -6.71 13.04
CA ARG A 65 6.83 -5.39 12.48
C ARG A 65 7.12 -5.52 10.99
N VAL A 66 6.56 -4.60 10.21
CA VAL A 66 6.76 -4.51 8.76
C VAL A 66 7.45 -3.22 8.40
N GLN A 67 8.35 -3.28 7.43
CA GLN A 67 8.87 -2.10 6.76
C GLN A 67 8.77 -2.27 5.24
N GLY A 68 8.30 -1.24 4.55
CA GLY A 68 8.29 -1.11 3.12
C GLY A 68 9.25 -0.01 2.69
N ILE A 69 10.10 -0.29 1.71
CA ILE A 69 11.02 0.67 1.11
C ILE A 69 10.73 0.73 -0.38
N LEU A 70 10.36 1.89 -0.88
CA LEU A 70 10.25 2.16 -2.31
C LEU A 70 11.49 2.93 -2.76
N LYS A 71 12.25 2.36 -3.68
CA LYS A 71 13.39 3.02 -4.32
C LYS A 71 12.97 3.45 -5.71
N GLY A 72 13.01 4.76 -5.96
CA GLY A 72 12.61 5.31 -7.24
C GLY A 72 13.67 5.09 -8.32
N ALA A 73 13.21 4.99 -9.56
CA ALA A 73 14.05 4.76 -10.73
C ALA A 73 15.13 5.85 -10.90
N LYS A 74 16.24 5.47 -11.55
CA LYS A 74 17.38 6.37 -11.85
C LYS A 74 17.94 7.08 -10.60
N GLY A 75 17.71 6.50 -9.41
CA GLY A 75 18.11 7.07 -8.13
C GLY A 75 17.38 8.38 -7.79
N SER A 76 16.10 8.52 -8.15
CA SER A 76 15.29 9.71 -7.82
C SER A 76 15.13 9.95 -6.31
N GLY A 77 15.27 8.89 -5.51
CA GLY A 77 15.12 8.91 -4.07
C GLY A 77 14.60 7.59 -3.51
N SER A 78 14.29 7.59 -2.23
CA SER A 78 13.65 6.49 -1.50
C SER A 78 12.56 6.99 -0.56
N LEU A 79 11.52 6.18 -0.43
CA LEU A 79 10.46 6.34 0.56
C LEU A 79 10.47 5.13 1.47
N VAL A 80 10.30 5.33 2.78
CA VAL A 80 10.25 4.25 3.77
C VAL A 80 8.96 4.38 4.55
N ALA A 81 8.22 3.28 4.70
CA ALA A 81 7.10 3.16 5.62
C ALA A 81 7.35 2.02 6.59
N ASP A 82 7.04 2.24 7.86
CA ASP A 82 7.23 1.26 8.93
C ASP A 82 5.93 1.12 9.72
N SER A 83 5.42 -0.11 9.82
CA SER A 83 4.20 -0.46 10.55
C SER A 83 4.54 -1.34 11.74
N HIS A 84 4.36 -0.79 12.94
CA HIS A 84 4.63 -1.47 14.20
C HIS A 84 3.42 -2.30 14.64
N PRO A 85 3.61 -3.45 15.33
CA PRO A 85 2.53 -4.26 15.92
C PRO A 85 1.59 -3.48 16.86
N SER A 86 2.06 -2.40 17.48
CA SER A 86 1.22 -1.53 18.31
C SER A 86 0.29 -0.58 17.53
N GLY A 87 0.24 -0.67 16.21
CA GLY A 87 -0.50 0.25 15.33
C GLY A 87 0.18 1.61 15.09
N LYS A 88 1.40 1.80 15.60
CA LYS A 88 2.19 3.01 15.33
C LYS A 88 2.85 2.90 13.97
N THR A 89 2.87 4.00 13.23
CA THR A 89 3.51 4.07 11.92
C THR A 89 4.55 5.17 11.89
N ARG A 90 5.62 4.94 11.13
CA ARG A 90 6.64 5.93 10.82
C ARG A 90 6.93 5.92 9.33
N GLY A 91 7.46 7.01 8.81
CA GLY A 91 7.99 7.03 7.47
C GLY A 91 9.03 8.10 7.25
N LEU A 92 9.80 7.91 6.19
CA LEU A 92 10.91 8.78 5.81
C LEU A 92 10.86 9.01 4.30
N VAL A 93 11.09 10.26 3.89
CA VAL A 93 11.23 10.65 2.49
C VAL A 93 12.65 11.15 2.26
N GLN A 94 13.37 10.53 1.33
CA GLN A 94 14.72 10.92 0.93
C GLN A 94 14.74 11.15 -0.57
N MET A 95 14.79 12.41 -0.99
CA MET A 95 14.84 12.78 -2.40
C MET A 95 16.27 13.10 -2.83
N ARG A 96 16.64 12.70 -4.05
CA ARG A 96 17.91 13.13 -4.64
C ARG A 96 17.88 14.63 -4.91
N PRO A 97 18.95 15.39 -4.58
CA PRO A 97 19.04 16.80 -4.94
C PRO A 97 18.79 17.04 -6.44
N GLY A 98 17.98 18.06 -6.75
CA GLY A 98 17.60 18.38 -8.13
C GLY A 98 16.50 17.51 -8.74
N THR A 99 15.93 16.56 -7.99
CA THR A 99 14.77 15.77 -8.42
C THR A 99 13.48 16.35 -7.84
N GLN A 100 12.46 16.57 -8.69
CA GLN A 100 11.17 17.11 -8.26
C GLN A 100 10.27 16.06 -7.62
N ASP A 101 10.27 14.83 -8.14
CA ASP A 101 9.38 13.77 -7.68
C ASP A 101 10.03 12.38 -7.72
N ILE A 102 9.54 11.49 -6.85
CA ILE A 102 9.87 10.06 -6.91
C ILE A 102 9.40 9.48 -8.26
N ARG A 103 10.29 8.72 -8.92
CA ARG A 103 10.01 8.14 -10.24
C ARG A 103 9.69 6.66 -10.09
N LEU A 104 8.52 6.25 -10.59
CA LEU A 104 8.02 4.86 -10.56
C LEU A 104 8.08 4.18 -11.92
N GLU A 105 8.86 4.74 -12.85
CA GLU A 105 9.16 4.12 -14.13
C GLU A 105 10.05 2.87 -13.96
N SER A 106 10.35 2.16 -15.05
CA SER A 106 11.18 0.95 -15.01
C SER A 106 12.51 1.18 -14.28
N GLY A 107 12.88 0.21 -13.45
CA GLY A 107 13.99 0.28 -12.50
C GLY A 107 13.61 0.81 -11.11
N ALA A 108 12.37 1.22 -10.87
CA ALA A 108 11.86 1.43 -9.52
C ALA A 108 11.57 0.08 -8.86
N VAL A 109 11.86 -0.07 -7.57
CA VAL A 109 11.64 -1.32 -6.83
C VAL A 109 10.96 -1.06 -5.49
N ILE A 110 10.12 -2.00 -5.06
CA ILE A 110 9.61 -2.05 -3.70
C ILE A 110 10.25 -3.24 -2.97
N GLN A 111 10.71 -2.98 -1.77
CA GLN A 111 11.28 -3.96 -0.86
C GLN A 111 10.39 -4.01 0.38
N MET A 112 9.82 -5.18 0.67
CA MET A 112 9.04 -5.40 1.89
C MET A 112 9.81 -6.32 2.80
N MET A 113 9.80 -6.02 4.09
CA MET A 113 10.49 -6.79 5.11
C MET A 113 9.63 -6.96 6.36
N ARG A 114 9.77 -8.11 7.01
CA ARG A 114 9.26 -8.36 8.37
C ARG A 114 10.39 -8.76 9.31
N THR A 115 10.32 -8.22 10.52
CA THR A 115 11.21 -8.62 11.61
C THR A 115 10.56 -9.75 12.41
N MET A 116 11.20 -10.91 12.42
CA MET A 116 10.77 -12.06 13.21
C MET A 116 11.05 -11.82 14.70
N PRO A 117 10.36 -12.52 15.63
CA PRO A 117 10.63 -12.40 17.07
C PRO A 117 12.08 -12.72 17.46
N SER A 118 12.76 -13.56 16.66
CA SER A 118 14.19 -13.87 16.80
C SER A 118 15.14 -12.76 16.37
N GLY A 119 14.63 -11.63 15.85
CA GLY A 119 15.42 -10.54 15.27
C GLY A 119 15.86 -10.78 13.83
N ARG A 120 15.63 -11.98 13.28
CA ARG A 120 15.87 -12.26 11.85
C ARG A 120 14.95 -11.42 10.96
N ILE A 121 15.47 -10.98 9.82
CA ILE A 121 14.69 -10.26 8.82
C ILE A 121 14.33 -11.24 7.69
N ASN A 122 13.04 -11.32 7.38
CA ASN A 122 12.57 -11.89 6.12
C ASN A 122 12.19 -10.74 5.19
N GLN A 123 12.68 -10.77 3.94
CA GLN A 123 12.47 -9.69 2.99
C GLN A 123 12.36 -10.21 1.56
N GLY A 124 11.60 -9.50 0.74
CA GLY A 124 11.55 -9.68 -0.70
C GLY A 124 11.62 -8.35 -1.43
N VAL A 125 12.00 -8.39 -2.70
CA VAL A 125 12.13 -7.21 -3.56
C VAL A 125 11.45 -7.52 -4.89
N VAL A 126 10.63 -6.61 -5.38
CA VAL A 126 10.04 -6.68 -6.71
C VAL A 126 10.20 -5.35 -7.44
N GLU A 127 10.32 -5.41 -8.77
CA GLU A 127 10.23 -4.22 -9.61
C GLU A 127 8.79 -3.70 -9.62
N VAL A 128 8.63 -2.38 -9.62
CA VAL A 128 7.32 -1.76 -9.83
C VAL A 128 6.91 -2.02 -11.29
N PRO A 129 5.74 -2.62 -11.53
CA PRO A 129 5.28 -2.89 -12.90
C PRO A 129 5.23 -1.61 -13.76
N PRO A 130 5.52 -1.68 -15.07
CA PRO A 130 5.44 -0.53 -15.96
C PRO A 130 4.08 0.17 -15.89
N LEU A 131 4.09 1.50 -15.78
CA LEU A 131 2.89 2.34 -15.59
C LEU A 131 2.12 2.09 -14.28
N GLY A 132 2.64 1.25 -13.38
CA GLY A 132 2.05 0.94 -12.09
C GLY A 132 2.50 1.90 -10.97
N GLY A 133 1.80 1.80 -9.84
CA GLY A 133 2.11 2.48 -8.59
C GLY A 133 2.39 1.49 -7.46
N VAL A 134 2.12 1.93 -6.23
CA VAL A 134 2.33 1.11 -5.02
C VAL A 134 1.38 -0.09 -5.00
N SER A 135 0.13 0.08 -5.45
CA SER A 135 -0.87 -1.00 -5.53
C SER A 135 -0.37 -2.18 -6.36
N GLU A 136 0.06 -1.92 -7.60
CA GLU A 136 0.54 -2.95 -8.53
C GLU A 136 1.85 -3.59 -8.04
N ALA A 137 2.75 -2.80 -7.45
CA ALA A 137 3.98 -3.32 -6.87
C ALA A 137 3.71 -4.25 -5.68
N LEU A 138 2.75 -3.92 -4.81
CA LEU A 138 2.35 -4.78 -3.70
C LEU A 138 1.65 -6.04 -4.20
N MET A 139 0.78 -5.96 -5.23
CA MET A 139 0.17 -7.14 -5.83
C MET A 139 1.23 -8.08 -6.42
N ALA A 140 2.21 -7.53 -7.14
CA ALA A 140 3.35 -8.29 -7.65
C ALA A 140 4.17 -8.93 -6.52
N TYR A 141 4.42 -8.20 -5.43
CA TYR A 141 5.11 -8.73 -4.26
C TYR A 141 4.34 -9.90 -3.61
N MET A 142 3.04 -9.74 -3.37
CA MET A 142 2.22 -10.80 -2.77
C MET A 142 2.22 -12.07 -3.62
N GLN A 143 2.11 -11.91 -4.94
CA GLN A 143 2.11 -13.04 -5.86
C GLN A 143 3.46 -13.78 -5.90
N THR A 144 4.57 -13.04 -5.93
CA THR A 144 5.90 -13.62 -6.19
C THR A 144 6.65 -14.02 -4.93
N SER A 145 6.54 -13.23 -3.85
CA SER A 145 7.29 -13.43 -2.61
C SER A 145 6.48 -14.15 -1.54
N GLU A 146 5.18 -13.87 -1.44
CA GLU A 146 4.30 -14.52 -0.45
C GLU A 146 3.51 -15.70 -1.03
N GLN A 147 3.49 -15.85 -2.36
CA GLN A 147 2.71 -16.87 -3.07
C GLN A 147 1.20 -16.81 -2.76
N VAL A 148 0.68 -15.59 -2.53
CA VAL A 148 -0.74 -15.34 -2.26
C VAL A 148 -1.34 -14.45 -3.34
N VAL A 149 -2.35 -14.96 -4.04
CA VAL A 149 -3.14 -14.17 -5.00
C VAL A 149 -3.88 -13.10 -4.22
N SER A 150 -3.55 -11.84 -4.48
CA SER A 150 -4.09 -10.70 -3.76
C SER A 150 -4.48 -9.58 -4.71
N MET A 151 -5.60 -8.91 -4.43
CA MET A 151 -5.89 -7.60 -5.00
C MET A 151 -5.66 -6.53 -3.93
N ILE A 152 -4.94 -5.49 -4.29
CA ILE A 152 -4.58 -4.40 -3.39
C ILE A 152 -4.85 -3.09 -4.10
N ALA A 153 -5.57 -2.19 -3.43
CA ALA A 153 -5.71 -0.81 -3.87
C ALA A 153 -5.43 0.12 -2.70
N VAL A 154 -4.52 1.05 -2.90
CA VAL A 154 -4.21 2.13 -1.96
C VAL A 154 -4.28 3.47 -2.69
N SER A 155 -4.75 4.50 -2.01
CA SER A 155 -4.84 5.84 -2.60
C SER A 155 -4.73 6.92 -1.55
N THR A 156 -4.04 8.01 -1.93
CA THR A 156 -3.85 9.22 -1.15
C THR A 156 -4.29 10.41 -1.98
N VAL A 157 -5.26 11.16 -1.45
CA VAL A 157 -5.85 12.33 -2.11
C VAL A 157 -5.35 13.60 -1.42
N LEU A 158 -4.83 14.52 -2.23
CA LEU A 158 -4.43 15.85 -1.81
C LEU A 158 -5.44 16.89 -2.28
N ASP A 159 -5.66 17.95 -1.51
CA ASP A 159 -6.38 19.14 -1.99
C ASP A 159 -5.50 20.03 -2.89
N ALA A 160 -6.07 21.12 -3.39
CA ALA A 160 -5.37 22.09 -4.23
C ALA A 160 -4.18 22.78 -3.53
N ARG A 161 -4.13 22.76 -2.21
CA ARG A 161 -3.03 23.32 -1.40
C ARG A 161 -1.95 22.27 -1.09
N GLY A 162 -2.17 21.01 -1.49
CA GLY A 162 -1.25 19.90 -1.24
C GLY A 162 -1.44 19.22 0.11
N ASP A 163 -2.50 19.54 0.86
CA ASP A 163 -2.83 18.87 2.11
C ASP A 163 -3.54 17.54 1.86
N VAL A 164 -3.18 16.50 2.62
CA VAL A 164 -3.86 15.20 2.58
C VAL A 164 -5.29 15.34 3.10
N ILE A 165 -6.29 15.08 2.26
CA ILE A 165 -7.71 15.11 2.64
C ILE A 165 -8.29 13.73 2.88
N ALA A 166 -7.75 12.70 2.21
CA ALA A 166 -8.11 11.31 2.41
C ALA A 166 -6.91 10.40 2.11
N ALA A 167 -6.77 9.33 2.86
CA ALA A 167 -5.88 8.22 2.55
C ALA A 167 -6.47 6.92 3.08
N GLY A 168 -6.32 5.85 2.31
CA GLY A 168 -6.84 4.54 2.67
C GLY A 168 -6.68 3.53 1.56
N GLY A 169 -7.20 2.34 1.81
CA GLY A 169 -7.09 1.24 0.85
C GLY A 169 -7.67 -0.06 1.38
N TYR A 170 -7.56 -1.08 0.55
CA TYR A 170 -7.96 -2.43 0.90
C TYR A 170 -7.01 -3.48 0.32
N MET A 171 -7.06 -4.67 0.91
CA MET A 171 -6.43 -5.89 0.42
C MET A 171 -7.45 -7.03 0.48
N VAL A 172 -7.63 -7.72 -0.64
CA VAL A 172 -8.40 -8.96 -0.73
C VAL A 172 -7.42 -10.08 -1.07
N GLN A 173 -7.35 -11.10 -0.23
CA GLN A 173 -6.49 -12.28 -0.43
C GLN A 173 -7.36 -13.50 -0.66
N LEU A 174 -6.99 -14.32 -1.65
CA LEU A 174 -7.50 -15.68 -1.75
C LEU A 174 -6.63 -16.61 -0.89
N LEU A 175 -7.26 -17.35 0.01
CA LEU A 175 -6.56 -18.30 0.88
C LEU A 175 -6.53 -19.71 0.25
N PRO A 176 -5.46 -20.50 0.50
CA PRO A 176 -5.16 -21.74 -0.22
C PRO A 176 -6.11 -22.92 0.03
N GLU A 177 -7.23 -22.74 0.74
CA GLU A 177 -8.14 -23.85 1.10
C GLU A 177 -9.36 -24.00 0.17
N VAL A 178 -9.47 -23.18 -0.89
CA VAL A 178 -10.70 -23.13 -1.69
C VAL A 178 -10.45 -23.43 -3.17
N GLY A 179 -11.24 -24.35 -3.72
CA GLY A 179 -11.15 -24.84 -5.10
C GLY A 179 -11.28 -23.73 -6.15
N ARG A 180 -11.02 -24.03 -7.43
CA ARG A 180 -10.85 -23.01 -8.50
C ARG A 180 -12.04 -22.08 -8.78
N GLY A 181 -13.24 -22.33 -8.24
CA GLY A 181 -14.47 -21.58 -8.55
C GLY A 181 -14.47 -20.11 -8.07
N PRO A 182 -14.14 -19.81 -6.80
CA PRO A 182 -14.19 -18.45 -6.27
C PRO A 182 -13.16 -17.48 -6.86
N LEU A 183 -12.05 -17.98 -7.42
CA LEU A 183 -11.07 -17.18 -8.16
C LEU A 183 -11.70 -16.35 -9.28
N LEU A 184 -12.62 -16.96 -10.05
CA LEU A 184 -13.27 -16.35 -11.20
C LEU A 184 -14.24 -15.24 -10.79
N VAL A 185 -14.99 -15.46 -9.69
CA VAL A 185 -15.93 -14.49 -9.14
C VAL A 185 -15.19 -13.28 -8.56
N MET A 186 -14.06 -13.51 -7.89
CA MET A 186 -13.20 -12.44 -7.39
C MET A 186 -12.68 -11.57 -8.54
N THR A 187 -12.11 -12.18 -9.59
CA THR A 187 -11.58 -11.42 -10.72
C THR A 187 -12.65 -10.60 -11.46
N GLU A 188 -13.86 -11.16 -11.62
CA GLU A 188 -14.96 -10.47 -12.31
C GLU A 188 -15.47 -9.26 -11.51
N ARG A 189 -15.75 -9.44 -10.21
CA ARG A 189 -16.26 -8.37 -9.33
C ARG A 189 -15.26 -7.22 -9.17
N LEU A 190 -13.98 -7.54 -9.19
CA LEU A 190 -12.91 -6.58 -8.95
C LEU A 190 -12.56 -5.75 -10.19
N ARG A 191 -12.62 -6.32 -11.40
CA ARG A 191 -12.48 -5.57 -12.65
C ARG A 191 -13.53 -4.48 -12.81
N ASP A 192 -14.74 -4.71 -12.29
CA ASP A 192 -15.81 -3.69 -12.32
C ASP A 192 -15.59 -2.56 -11.31
N SER A 193 -14.90 -2.84 -10.20
CA SER A 193 -14.51 -1.80 -9.23
C SER A 193 -13.40 -0.88 -9.76
N GLU A 194 -12.41 -1.41 -10.50
CA GLU A 194 -11.35 -0.62 -11.15
C GLU A 194 -11.91 0.32 -12.24
N LYS A 195 -12.89 -0.13 -13.03
CA LYS A 195 -13.59 0.72 -14.02
C LYS A 195 -14.31 1.91 -13.38
N THR A 196 -14.75 1.74 -12.14
CA THR A 196 -15.43 2.81 -11.38
C THR A 196 -14.41 3.81 -10.81
N HIS A 197 -13.22 3.33 -10.41
CA HIS A 197 -12.12 4.17 -9.92
C HIS A 197 -11.44 4.99 -11.04
N ASN A 198 -11.33 4.45 -12.26
CA ASN A 198 -10.73 5.14 -13.41
C ASN A 198 -11.69 6.11 -14.14
N LYS A 199 -12.95 6.23 -13.69
CA LYS A 199 -13.97 7.12 -14.28
C LYS A 199 -14.02 8.54 -13.67
N SER A 200 -13.01 8.96 -12.92
CA SER A 200 -12.83 10.38 -12.59
C SER A 200 -11.45 10.86 -13.01
N PRO A 201 -11.38 11.46 -14.20
CA PRO A 201 -11.09 12.89 -14.24
C PRO A 201 -12.04 13.62 -15.19
N ASN A 202 -12.54 14.77 -14.74
CA ASN A 202 -13.43 15.71 -15.43
C ASN A 202 -14.91 15.33 -15.53
N ALA A 203 -15.69 15.88 -14.60
CA ALA A 203 -17.01 16.43 -14.90
C ALA A 203 -16.99 17.90 -14.42
N PRO A 204 -17.67 18.82 -15.14
CA PRO A 204 -17.38 20.26 -15.18
C PRO A 204 -17.46 21.00 -13.85
#